data_AF-A0A5B9WE90-F1
#
_entry.id   AF-A0A5B9WE90-F1
#
_cell.length_a   1.000
_cell.length_b   1.000
_cell.length_c   1.000
_cell.angle_alpha   90.00
_cell.angle_beta   90.00
_cell.angle_gamma   90.00
#
_symmetry.space_group_name_H-M   'P 1'
#
loop_
_entity.id
_entity.type
_entity.pdbx_description
1 polymer ?
#
loop_
_entity_poly.entity_id
_entity_poly.type
_entity_poly.pdbx_seq_one_letter_code
_entity_poly.pdbx_strand_id
1 'polypeptide(L)'
;MGPLLQRLLGWLGVPSAPPIPAPGPSDSGQPVIEPVDRPSPAAPGPRGSRLGDVARDYEAWKACVLLLAGGRAPEGLAAGHSLSLAKLRIRSLPAGLTVRGDLDLRQCQRLTRIGDGLCVSGDLRVGGRCPEPPWWERKWLREAETSHTPAMALRTLSGDDQCPLAALPSELRIGGDLRLRKLRRLERLPEGLFVGRSIELAGCTSLARLPDPFEVHGDLTIQSAPSLAALPDRLVVKGNLRVIGAHIESLPGHLTVGEDLVLECCDRLTTLPDGLAVGGSLVVRRCPIGRIPEGLRVGRDLRLHRLPELRETPPGLSAPGRIELLRCPTLRRIGPGLRVGTDLCIRRCGRLEELPEGLVVPGTLDLRGSATLTKLPRGLDVGAAPGRSAFEPALRVADCPALTSLPGDLELAGPIEVAGSGLRDLPERLSRSTRILWRGVLVPPEVVFRPETLTPEQILGQPNAELRRVMLERVGLEVVLRRARAEVLDRDADAGGERRLVLTWLRDRPGQAQPRCYLHCRCPSTGREYLLRVPPETRTCREAAAWLAGFDDPDGYRPVRET
;
A
#
# COMPACT_ATOMS: atom_id res chain seq x y z
N MET A 1 -9.53 5.63 -44.09
CA MET A 1 -9.55 6.59 -42.95
C MET A 1 -8.12 6.93 -42.54
N GLY A 2 -7.42 7.67 -43.39
CA GLY A 2 -5.96 7.83 -43.35
C GLY A 2 -5.39 9.26 -43.42
N PRO A 3 -6.14 10.37 -43.58
CA PRO A 3 -5.50 11.71 -43.58
C PRO A 3 -5.73 12.58 -42.33
N LEU A 4 -6.44 12.11 -41.30
CA LEU A 4 -6.73 12.92 -40.10
C LEU A 4 -5.81 12.66 -38.90
N LEU A 5 -5.04 11.57 -38.90
CA LEU A 5 -4.07 11.24 -37.83
C LEU A 5 -2.67 11.83 -38.07
N GLN A 6 -2.33 12.17 -39.31
CA GLN A 6 -1.04 12.81 -39.63
C GLN A 6 -1.01 14.33 -39.34
N ARG A 7 -2.16 14.96 -39.12
CA ARG A 7 -2.24 16.38 -38.71
C ARG A 7 -2.09 16.60 -37.19
N LEU A 8 -2.13 15.53 -36.39
CA LEU A 8 -1.96 15.58 -34.92
C LEU A 8 -0.51 15.33 -34.47
N LEU A 9 0.39 14.88 -35.36
CA LEU A 9 1.79 14.60 -35.06
C LEU A 9 2.75 15.76 -35.41
N GLY A 10 2.24 16.87 -35.95
CA GLY A 10 3.03 18.03 -36.36
C GLY A 10 3.37 19.05 -35.26
N TRP A 11 2.99 18.79 -34.00
CA TRP A 11 3.16 19.74 -32.88
C TRP A 11 4.30 19.40 -31.90
N LEU A 12 5.00 18.28 -32.09
CA LEU A 12 6.11 17.85 -31.22
C LEU A 12 7.40 17.74 -32.04
N GLY A 13 8.04 18.87 -32.31
CA GLY A 13 9.30 18.98 -33.06
C GLY A 13 10.42 18.10 -32.48
N VAL A 14 10.46 16.84 -32.91
CA VAL A 14 11.51 15.85 -32.64
C VAL A 14 12.10 15.43 -33.99
N PRO A 15 13.42 15.57 -34.20
CA PRO A 15 14.06 15.12 -35.44
C PRO A 15 13.97 13.59 -35.57
N SER A 16 13.57 13.14 -36.76
CA SER A 16 13.41 11.73 -37.13
C SER A 16 14.75 10.98 -37.03
N ALA A 17 14.84 10.02 -36.11
CA ALA A 17 15.88 8.99 -36.11
C ALA A 17 15.62 7.97 -37.24
N PRO A 18 16.68 7.37 -37.84
CA PRO A 18 16.52 6.44 -38.96
C PRO A 18 15.80 5.15 -38.52
N PRO A 19 15.05 4.50 -39.43
CA PRO A 19 14.27 3.31 -39.10
C PRO A 19 15.17 2.14 -38.74
N ILE A 20 14.89 1.53 -37.60
CA ILE A 20 15.48 0.26 -37.14
C ILE A 20 14.98 -0.86 -38.08
N PRO A 21 15.86 -1.76 -38.58
CA PRO A 21 15.44 -2.85 -39.46
C PRO A 21 14.49 -3.80 -38.73
N ALA A 22 13.45 -4.24 -39.45
CA ALA A 22 12.41 -5.13 -38.95
C ALA A 22 13.01 -6.42 -38.36
N PRO A 23 12.51 -6.90 -37.20
CA PRO A 23 12.91 -8.20 -36.68
C PRO A 23 12.41 -9.30 -37.63
N GLY A 24 13.31 -10.19 -38.03
CA GLY A 24 12.98 -11.42 -38.75
C GLY A 24 12.01 -12.30 -37.95
N PRO A 25 11.41 -13.32 -38.59
CA PRO A 25 10.32 -14.09 -38.01
C PRO A 25 10.75 -14.67 -36.66
N SER A 26 10.00 -14.31 -35.62
CA SER A 26 10.11 -14.82 -34.27
C SER A 26 9.85 -16.32 -34.28
N ASP A 27 10.89 -17.10 -34.02
CA ASP A 27 10.76 -18.49 -33.62
C ASP A 27 10.19 -18.50 -32.19
N SER A 28 8.86 -18.55 -32.10
CA SER A 28 8.13 -18.67 -30.84
C SER A 28 8.23 -20.10 -30.33
N GLY A 29 9.44 -20.49 -29.93
CA GLY A 29 9.70 -21.70 -29.16
C GLY A 29 9.29 -21.50 -27.70
N GLN A 30 7.99 -21.49 -27.41
CA GLN A 30 7.52 -21.82 -26.07
C GLN A 30 7.94 -23.27 -25.78
N PRO A 31 8.60 -23.59 -24.65
CA PRO A 31 8.67 -24.96 -24.20
C PRO A 31 7.27 -25.36 -23.75
N VAL A 32 6.48 -25.88 -24.70
CA VAL A 32 5.33 -26.71 -24.37
C VAL A 32 5.91 -27.90 -23.59
N ILE A 33 5.56 -28.00 -22.31
CA ILE A 33 5.79 -29.23 -21.56
C ILE A 33 4.87 -30.26 -22.22
N GLU A 34 5.42 -31.06 -23.12
CA GLU A 34 4.73 -32.25 -23.60
C GLU A 34 4.42 -33.16 -22.40
N PRO A 35 3.22 -33.76 -22.35
CA PRO A 35 2.92 -34.76 -21.35
C PRO A 35 3.94 -35.88 -21.48
N VAL A 36 4.67 -36.14 -20.39
CA VAL A 36 5.71 -37.19 -20.26
C VAL A 36 5.32 -38.43 -21.07
N ASP A 37 6.03 -38.62 -22.18
CA ASP A 37 5.89 -39.80 -23.02
C ASP A 37 6.16 -41.06 -22.19
N ARG A 38 5.30 -42.07 -22.38
CA ARG A 38 5.44 -43.37 -21.72
C ARG A 38 6.80 -43.97 -22.10
N PRO A 39 7.61 -44.47 -21.15
CA PRO A 39 8.74 -45.30 -21.54
C PRO A 39 8.22 -46.59 -22.21
N SER A 40 8.76 -46.91 -23.39
CA SER A 40 8.57 -48.21 -24.06
C SER A 40 8.99 -49.37 -23.14
N PRO A 41 8.38 -50.56 -23.27
CA PRO A 41 8.49 -51.62 -22.27
C PRO A 41 9.87 -52.30 -22.36
N ALA A 42 10.76 -51.98 -21.42
CA ALA A 42 11.87 -52.85 -21.06
C ALA A 42 11.37 -53.98 -20.13
N ALA A 43 11.97 -55.16 -20.28
CA ALA A 43 11.62 -56.46 -19.68
C ALA A 43 11.33 -56.44 -18.15
N PRO A 44 10.58 -57.42 -17.62
CA PRO A 44 9.98 -57.31 -16.28
C PRO A 44 11.00 -57.55 -15.17
N GLY A 45 11.43 -56.47 -14.51
CA GLY A 45 12.03 -56.49 -13.16
C GLY A 45 10.96 -56.52 -12.05
N PRO A 46 11.32 -56.88 -10.81
CA PRO A 46 10.35 -57.23 -9.78
C PRO A 46 9.50 -56.02 -9.35
N ARG A 47 8.22 -56.29 -9.11
CA ARG A 47 7.13 -55.35 -8.81
C ARG A 47 7.50 -54.26 -7.79
N GLY A 48 7.87 -53.08 -8.27
CA GLY A 48 7.87 -51.85 -7.48
C GLY A 48 6.44 -51.38 -7.22
N SER A 49 6.07 -51.21 -5.96
CA SER A 49 4.75 -50.82 -5.48
C SER A 49 4.32 -49.43 -5.99
N ARG A 50 3.50 -49.41 -7.05
CA ARG A 50 2.74 -48.20 -7.42
C ARG A 50 1.63 -47.99 -6.38
N LEU A 51 1.89 -47.14 -5.39
CA LEU A 51 0.86 -46.59 -4.49
C LEU A 51 0.02 -45.58 -5.30
N GLY A 52 -0.93 -46.09 -6.08
CA GLY A 52 -1.64 -45.33 -7.11
C GLY A 52 -2.60 -44.24 -6.63
N ASP A 53 -3.02 -44.21 -5.36
CA ASP A 53 -4.13 -43.34 -4.91
C ASP A 53 -3.93 -42.68 -3.53
N VAL A 54 -2.73 -42.13 -3.29
CA VAL A 54 -2.29 -41.67 -1.95
C VAL A 54 -3.02 -40.42 -1.39
N ALA A 55 -4.00 -39.80 -2.06
CA ALA A 55 -4.66 -38.62 -1.46
C ALA A 55 -6.16 -38.35 -1.73
N ARG A 56 -6.95 -39.39 -2.02
CA ARG A 56 -8.41 -39.37 -1.71
C ARG A 56 -8.77 -40.29 -0.56
N ASP A 57 -7.98 -41.34 -0.37
CA ASP A 57 -8.15 -42.33 0.67
C ASP A 57 -7.21 -42.03 1.84
N TYR A 58 -7.80 -41.87 3.03
CA TYR A 58 -7.06 -41.68 4.26
C TYR A 58 -6.14 -42.88 4.56
N GLU A 59 -6.53 -44.12 4.21
CA GLU A 59 -5.69 -45.29 4.48
C GLU A 59 -4.44 -45.30 3.58
N ALA A 60 -4.60 -44.93 2.29
CA ALA A 60 -3.48 -44.79 1.37
C ALA A 60 -2.53 -43.66 1.80
N TRP A 61 -3.07 -42.51 2.21
CA TRP A 61 -2.28 -41.43 2.80
C TRP A 61 -1.55 -41.88 4.07
N LYS A 62 -2.24 -42.56 4.99
CA LYS A 62 -1.68 -43.08 6.25
C LYS A 62 -0.55 -44.07 6.01
N ALA A 63 -0.72 -45.01 5.08
CA ALA A 63 0.34 -45.95 4.70
C ALA A 63 1.59 -45.22 4.20
N CYS A 64 1.42 -44.20 3.34
CA CYS A 64 2.51 -43.36 2.86
C CYS A 64 3.22 -42.62 4.01
N VAL A 65 2.45 -41.98 4.90
CA VAL A 65 2.98 -41.28 6.07
C VAL A 65 3.78 -42.21 6.99
N LEU A 66 3.30 -43.43 7.23
CA LEU A 66 4.01 -44.41 8.07
C LEU A 66 5.32 -44.88 7.43
N LEU A 67 5.40 -44.98 6.09
CA LEU A 67 6.64 -45.26 5.38
C LEU A 67 7.64 -44.09 5.53
N LEU A 68 7.17 -42.86 5.32
CA LEU A 68 7.97 -41.64 5.44
C LEU A 68 8.48 -41.42 6.89
N ALA A 69 7.59 -41.53 7.87
CA ALA A 69 7.91 -41.36 9.29
C ALA A 69 8.90 -42.43 9.79
N GLY A 70 8.79 -43.65 9.26
CA GLY A 70 9.69 -44.75 9.57
C GLY A 70 11.02 -44.74 8.80
N GLY A 71 11.21 -43.81 7.85
CA GLY A 71 12.41 -43.77 6.99
C GLY A 71 12.53 -44.98 6.04
N ARG A 72 11.41 -45.66 5.75
CA ARG A 72 11.33 -46.85 4.87
C ARG A 72 10.73 -46.53 3.50
N ALA A 73 10.48 -45.25 3.21
CA ALA A 73 9.95 -44.84 1.93
C ALA A 73 11.01 -45.08 0.82
N PRO A 74 10.65 -45.77 -0.28
CA PRO A 74 11.58 -46.02 -1.37
C PRO A 74 11.94 -44.71 -2.10
N GLU A 75 13.10 -44.72 -2.75
CA GLU A 75 13.43 -43.69 -3.74
C GLU A 75 12.44 -43.73 -4.91
N GLY A 76 12.16 -42.56 -5.49
CA GLY A 76 11.18 -42.45 -6.58
C GLY A 76 9.72 -42.61 -6.15
N LEU A 77 9.43 -42.53 -4.85
CA LEU A 77 8.05 -42.59 -4.33
C LEU A 77 7.18 -41.55 -5.05
N ALA A 78 6.03 -41.98 -5.56
CA ALA A 78 5.08 -41.11 -6.26
C ALA A 78 3.76 -41.02 -5.52
N ALA A 79 3.32 -39.80 -5.19
CA ALA A 79 1.99 -39.49 -4.71
C ALA A 79 1.13 -38.99 -5.88
N GLY A 80 0.06 -39.73 -6.19
CA GLY A 80 -0.84 -39.42 -7.30
C GLY A 80 -1.70 -38.17 -7.14
N HIS A 81 -1.69 -37.53 -5.97
CA HIS A 81 -2.53 -36.40 -5.58
C HIS A 81 -1.80 -35.52 -4.53
N SER A 82 -2.46 -34.50 -3.98
CA SER A 82 -1.88 -33.59 -2.97
C SER A 82 -1.50 -34.32 -1.67
N LEU A 83 -0.25 -34.17 -1.23
CA LEU A 83 0.28 -34.81 -0.03
C LEU A 83 0.47 -33.76 1.08
N SER A 84 -0.39 -33.78 2.10
CA SER A 84 -0.21 -32.96 3.29
C SER A 84 0.49 -33.76 4.39
N LEU A 85 1.66 -33.28 4.81
CA LEU A 85 2.44 -33.80 5.95
C LEU A 85 2.52 -32.78 7.09
N ALA A 86 1.69 -31.73 7.03
CA ALA A 86 1.75 -30.61 7.95
C ALA A 86 1.62 -31.06 9.41
N LYS A 87 2.32 -30.41 10.35
CA LYS A 87 2.30 -30.76 11.79
C LYS A 87 2.85 -32.18 12.12
N LEU A 88 3.27 -32.98 11.13
CA LEU A 88 3.85 -34.30 11.39
C LEU A 88 5.33 -34.23 11.74
N ARG A 89 5.81 -35.25 12.48
CA ARG A 89 7.20 -35.37 12.93
C ARG A 89 8.10 -36.09 11.92
N ILE A 90 7.93 -35.80 10.63
CA ILE A 90 8.76 -36.37 9.55
C ILE A 90 10.18 -35.81 9.66
N ARG A 91 11.19 -36.69 9.59
CA ARG A 91 12.61 -36.30 9.65
C ARG A 91 13.20 -36.03 8.28
N SER A 92 12.83 -36.83 7.29
CA SER A 92 13.34 -36.71 5.93
C SER A 92 12.32 -37.17 4.89
N LEU A 93 12.45 -36.66 3.67
CA LEU A 93 11.77 -37.16 2.48
C LEU A 93 12.78 -37.90 1.57
N PRO A 94 12.37 -38.98 0.88
CA PRO A 94 13.25 -39.76 -0.01
C PRO A 94 13.63 -38.96 -1.27
N ALA A 95 14.70 -39.37 -1.95
CA ALA A 95 15.08 -38.83 -3.25
C ALA A 95 14.06 -39.24 -4.34
N GLY A 96 13.90 -38.40 -5.35
CA GLY A 96 12.98 -38.62 -6.47
C GLY A 96 11.50 -38.59 -6.10
N LEU A 97 11.14 -38.05 -4.92
CA LEU A 97 9.74 -37.92 -4.51
C LEU A 97 8.97 -37.08 -5.54
N THR A 98 7.89 -37.64 -6.08
CA THR A 98 7.00 -36.95 -7.02
C THR A 98 5.61 -36.78 -6.42
N VAL A 99 5.05 -35.57 -6.46
CA VAL A 99 3.70 -35.26 -5.97
C VAL A 99 2.90 -34.58 -7.09
N ARG A 100 1.83 -35.22 -7.57
CA ARG A 100 0.98 -34.68 -8.65
C ARG A 100 0.08 -33.51 -8.23
N GLY A 101 -0.09 -33.29 -6.93
CA GLY A 101 -0.83 -32.15 -6.38
C GLY A 101 0.07 -31.23 -5.55
N ASP A 102 -0.50 -30.64 -4.50
CA ASP A 102 0.22 -29.82 -3.53
C ASP A 102 1.02 -30.66 -2.54
N LEU A 103 2.19 -30.17 -2.13
CA LEU A 103 2.96 -30.73 -1.02
C LEU A 103 2.99 -29.72 0.15
N ASP A 104 2.40 -30.10 1.29
CA ASP A 104 2.33 -29.25 2.48
C ASP A 104 3.19 -29.81 3.62
N LEU A 105 4.28 -29.09 3.92
CA LEU A 105 5.28 -29.37 4.95
C LEU A 105 5.28 -28.30 6.06
N ARG A 106 4.16 -27.58 6.25
CA ARG A 106 4.04 -26.57 7.31
C ARG A 106 4.12 -27.23 8.70
N GLN A 107 4.78 -26.57 9.64
CA GLN A 107 5.00 -27.09 11.01
C GLN A 107 5.63 -28.49 11.11
N CYS A 108 6.39 -28.95 10.11
CA CYS A 108 7.20 -30.16 10.24
C CYS A 108 8.46 -29.89 11.08
N GLN A 109 8.32 -29.81 12.41
CA GLN A 109 9.40 -29.36 13.32
C GLN A 109 10.63 -30.29 13.41
N ARG A 110 10.61 -31.44 12.75
CA ARG A 110 11.75 -32.38 12.70
C ARG A 110 12.32 -32.59 11.30
N LEU A 111 11.78 -31.91 10.29
CA LEU A 111 12.21 -32.09 8.90
C LEU A 111 13.58 -31.43 8.72
N THR A 112 14.62 -32.25 8.58
CA THR A 112 16.01 -31.79 8.43
C THR A 112 16.56 -32.02 7.03
N ARG A 113 15.93 -32.90 6.23
CA ARG A 113 16.39 -33.25 4.88
C ARG A 113 15.24 -33.51 3.92
N ILE A 114 15.36 -33.05 2.68
CA ILE A 114 14.53 -33.47 1.56
C ILE A 114 15.51 -34.04 0.53
N GLY A 115 15.25 -35.25 0.02
CA GLY A 115 16.09 -35.86 -1.02
C GLY A 115 16.02 -35.13 -2.34
N ASP A 116 17.07 -35.24 -3.14
CA ASP A 116 17.21 -34.58 -4.45
C ASP A 116 16.15 -35.04 -5.46
N GLY A 117 15.90 -34.20 -6.47
CA GLY A 117 14.93 -34.50 -7.54
C GLY A 117 13.47 -34.46 -7.09
N LEU A 118 13.14 -33.65 -6.07
CA LEU A 118 11.76 -33.43 -5.64
C LEU A 118 10.97 -32.72 -6.76
N CYS A 119 9.89 -33.37 -7.21
CA CYS A 119 8.97 -32.83 -8.21
C CYS A 119 7.57 -32.65 -7.62
N VAL A 120 7.02 -31.44 -7.66
CA VAL A 120 5.67 -31.11 -7.20
C VAL A 120 4.91 -30.42 -8.32
N SER A 121 3.81 -30.99 -8.82
CA SER A 121 3.03 -30.37 -9.90
C SER A 121 2.19 -29.18 -9.42
N GLY A 122 1.77 -29.18 -8.14
CA GLY A 122 1.04 -28.08 -7.49
C GLY A 122 1.96 -27.17 -6.65
N ASP A 123 1.42 -26.66 -5.54
CA ASP A 123 2.14 -25.78 -4.61
C ASP A 123 3.05 -26.56 -3.65
N LEU A 124 4.22 -26.00 -3.33
CA LEU A 124 5.07 -26.46 -2.23
C LEU A 124 5.05 -25.45 -1.08
N ARG A 125 4.63 -25.89 0.11
CA ARG A 125 4.61 -25.06 1.33
C ARG A 125 5.54 -25.66 2.37
N VAL A 126 6.53 -24.91 2.87
CA VAL A 126 7.50 -25.41 3.85
C VAL A 126 7.67 -24.41 4.99
N GLY A 127 7.52 -24.91 6.23
CA GLY A 127 7.63 -24.10 7.44
C GLY A 127 6.49 -23.10 7.64
N GLY A 128 6.48 -22.39 8.77
CA GLY A 128 5.38 -21.48 9.13
C GLY A 128 4.18 -22.21 9.75
N ARG A 129 3.20 -21.43 10.24
CA ARG A 129 2.00 -21.96 10.91
C ARG A 129 1.05 -22.64 9.92
N CYS A 130 0.32 -23.63 10.41
CA CYS A 130 -0.82 -24.23 9.76
C CYS A 130 -2.07 -23.95 10.63
N PRO A 131 -2.72 -22.77 10.48
CA PRO A 131 -3.80 -22.36 11.36
C PRO A 131 -5.05 -23.22 11.17
N GLU A 132 -5.32 -23.65 9.93
CA GLU A 132 -6.33 -24.64 9.62
C GLU A 132 -5.86 -26.06 9.99
N PRO A 133 -6.74 -26.91 10.55
CA PRO A 133 -6.43 -28.32 10.74
C PRO A 133 -6.32 -29.03 9.37
N PRO A 134 -5.22 -29.77 9.09
CA PRO A 134 -5.14 -30.60 7.90
C PRO A 134 -6.32 -31.56 7.79
N TRP A 135 -6.74 -31.87 6.56
CA TRP A 135 -7.93 -32.69 6.29
C TRP A 135 -7.93 -34.05 7.01
N TRP A 136 -6.74 -34.61 7.27
CA TRP A 136 -6.55 -35.91 7.93
C TRP A 136 -6.53 -35.83 9.47
N GLU A 137 -6.34 -34.64 10.07
CA GLU A 137 -6.04 -34.46 11.51
C GLU A 137 -7.15 -35.05 12.40
N ARG A 138 -8.42 -34.79 12.06
CA ARG A 138 -9.57 -35.28 12.84
C ARG A 138 -9.71 -36.79 12.83
N LYS A 139 -9.43 -37.45 11.69
CA LYS A 139 -9.55 -38.91 11.57
C LYS A 139 -8.39 -39.60 12.28
N TRP A 140 -7.17 -39.07 12.17
CA TRP A 140 -6.00 -39.59 12.86
C TRP A 140 -6.10 -39.54 14.38
N LEU A 141 -6.55 -38.43 14.95
CA LEU A 141 -6.69 -38.28 16.41
C LEU A 141 -7.66 -39.32 17.00
N ARG A 142 -8.81 -39.55 16.34
CA ARG A 142 -9.79 -40.56 16.78
C ARG A 142 -9.23 -41.99 16.75
N GLU A 143 -8.42 -42.32 15.74
CA GLU A 143 -7.80 -43.64 15.68
C GLU A 143 -6.66 -43.80 16.70
N ALA A 144 -5.90 -42.73 16.97
CA ALA A 144 -4.84 -42.74 17.97
C ALA A 144 -5.38 -42.91 19.40
N GLU A 145 -6.58 -42.40 19.70
CA GLU A 145 -7.28 -42.60 20.98
C GLU A 145 -7.71 -44.06 21.22
N THR A 146 -7.94 -44.82 20.14
CA THR A 146 -8.46 -46.19 20.19
C THR A 146 -7.40 -47.26 19.98
N SER A 147 -6.20 -46.88 19.52
CA SER A 147 -5.12 -47.80 19.12
C SER A 147 -3.92 -47.75 20.07
N HIS A 148 -3.39 -48.92 20.46
CA HIS A 148 -2.21 -49.06 21.33
C HIS A 148 -0.86 -49.04 20.59
N THR A 149 -0.82 -48.61 19.32
CA THR A 149 0.42 -48.67 18.51
C THR A 149 1.29 -47.40 18.61
N PRO A 150 2.60 -47.50 18.94
CA PRO A 150 3.50 -46.35 19.08
C PRO A 150 3.66 -45.51 17.80
N ALA A 151 3.49 -46.11 16.61
CA ALA A 151 3.55 -45.41 15.33
C ALA A 151 2.37 -44.43 15.12
N MET A 152 1.25 -44.64 15.81
CA MET A 152 0.08 -43.74 15.79
C MET A 152 0.25 -42.56 16.75
N ALA A 153 1.24 -42.61 17.65
CA ALA A 153 1.57 -41.56 18.61
C ALA A 153 2.42 -40.42 18.01
N LEU A 154 2.22 -40.06 16.73
CA LEU A 154 2.70 -38.80 16.16
C LEU A 154 1.97 -37.66 16.89
N ARG A 155 2.48 -37.28 18.06
CA ARG A 155 1.92 -36.19 18.87
C ARG A 155 1.89 -34.91 18.04
N THR A 156 0.74 -34.22 18.05
CA THR A 156 0.62 -32.85 17.56
C THR A 156 1.71 -32.01 18.20
N LEU A 157 2.46 -31.31 17.35
CA LEU A 157 3.62 -30.53 17.76
C LEU A 157 3.22 -29.27 18.53
N SER A 158 4.19 -28.65 19.22
CA SER A 158 3.99 -27.37 19.91
C SER A 158 3.43 -26.30 18.96
N GLY A 159 2.87 -25.21 19.49
CA GLY A 159 2.46 -24.06 18.68
C GLY A 159 3.61 -23.35 17.94
N ASP A 160 4.83 -23.87 17.99
CA ASP A 160 6.00 -23.36 17.28
C ASP A 160 5.88 -23.69 15.77
N ASP A 161 6.32 -22.75 14.94
CA ASP A 161 6.30 -22.83 13.50
C ASP A 161 7.69 -22.93 12.86
N GLN A 162 8.69 -23.23 13.69
CA GLN A 162 10.04 -23.56 13.24
C GLN A 162 10.08 -24.88 12.45
N CYS A 163 10.80 -24.84 11.33
CA CYS A 163 11.20 -26.01 10.57
C CYS A 163 12.74 -26.00 10.51
N PRO A 164 13.43 -27.06 10.97
CA PRO A 164 14.89 -27.08 11.09
C PRO A 164 15.62 -27.33 9.75
N LEU A 165 14.89 -27.36 8.64
CA LEU A 165 15.43 -27.57 7.30
C LEU A 165 16.47 -26.49 6.96
N ALA A 166 17.71 -26.93 6.68
CA ALA A 166 18.85 -26.06 6.41
C ALA A 166 19.14 -25.87 4.91
N ALA A 167 18.66 -26.79 4.07
CA ALA A 167 18.84 -26.75 2.64
C ALA A 167 17.61 -27.34 1.93
N LEU A 168 17.31 -26.81 0.75
CA LEU A 168 16.38 -27.41 -0.20
C LEU A 168 17.13 -28.39 -1.10
N PRO A 169 16.42 -29.37 -1.69
CA PRO A 169 17.03 -30.35 -2.59
C PRO A 169 17.51 -29.71 -3.89
N SER A 170 18.52 -30.32 -4.52
CA SER A 170 18.88 -30.00 -5.90
C SER A 170 17.81 -30.49 -6.87
N GLU A 171 17.77 -29.90 -8.07
CA GLU A 171 16.79 -30.21 -9.12
C GLU A 171 15.33 -30.09 -8.65
N LEU A 172 15.06 -29.13 -7.76
CA LEU A 172 13.73 -28.86 -7.23
C LEU A 172 12.82 -28.27 -8.33
N ARG A 173 11.77 -29.01 -8.70
CA ARG A 173 10.79 -28.60 -9.71
C ARG A 173 9.40 -28.45 -9.11
N ILE A 174 8.82 -27.27 -9.22
CA ILE A 174 7.50 -26.93 -8.69
C ILE A 174 6.66 -26.34 -9.82
N GLY A 175 5.52 -26.93 -10.14
CA GLY A 175 4.59 -26.43 -11.15
C GLY A 175 3.75 -25.24 -10.66
N GLY A 176 3.44 -25.19 -9.36
CA GLY A 176 2.69 -24.12 -8.70
C GLY A 176 3.58 -23.09 -8.00
N ASP A 177 3.12 -22.63 -6.83
CA ASP A 177 3.81 -21.65 -5.99
C ASP A 177 4.78 -22.32 -5.01
N LEU A 178 5.90 -21.64 -4.74
CA LEU A 178 6.82 -22.00 -3.66
C LEU A 178 6.64 -21.05 -2.47
N ARG A 179 6.23 -21.56 -1.31
CA ARG A 179 6.12 -20.78 -0.07
C ARG A 179 7.06 -21.33 0.99
N LEU A 180 8.09 -20.55 1.33
CA LEU A 180 9.06 -20.85 2.37
C LEU A 180 8.89 -19.87 3.52
N ARG A 181 8.47 -20.37 4.68
CA ARG A 181 8.17 -19.53 5.84
C ARG A 181 8.97 -19.98 7.05
N LYS A 182 9.65 -19.02 7.69
CA LYS A 182 10.38 -19.21 8.95
C LYS A 182 11.41 -20.35 8.91
N LEU A 183 12.04 -20.55 7.75
CA LEU A 183 13.18 -21.46 7.61
C LEU A 183 14.44 -20.74 8.10
N ARG A 184 14.60 -20.65 9.42
CA ARG A 184 15.67 -19.87 10.06
C ARG A 184 17.07 -20.45 9.86
N ARG A 185 17.19 -21.66 9.31
CA ARG A 185 18.47 -22.32 9.00
C ARG A 185 18.76 -22.37 7.50
N LEU A 186 17.83 -21.95 6.66
CA LEU A 186 18.02 -21.96 5.21
C LEU A 186 18.96 -20.82 4.82
N GLU A 187 20.14 -21.15 4.33
CA GLU A 187 21.17 -20.17 3.96
C GLU A 187 21.11 -19.77 2.48
N ARG A 188 20.67 -20.68 1.61
CA ARG A 188 20.58 -20.45 0.16
C ARG A 188 19.45 -21.26 -0.47
N LEU A 189 18.94 -20.77 -1.60
CA LEU A 189 18.13 -21.56 -2.52
C LEU A 189 19.04 -22.39 -3.45
N PRO A 190 18.57 -23.53 -3.98
CA PRO A 190 19.37 -24.40 -4.83
C PRO A 190 19.49 -23.83 -6.25
N GLU A 191 20.62 -24.10 -6.90
CA GLU A 191 20.78 -23.83 -8.33
C GLU A 191 19.82 -24.69 -9.15
N GLY A 192 19.37 -24.17 -10.30
CA GLY A 192 18.41 -24.87 -11.16
C GLY A 192 17.01 -25.01 -10.57
N LEU A 193 16.67 -24.25 -9.52
CA LEU A 193 15.32 -24.17 -8.96
C LEU A 193 14.32 -23.74 -10.04
N PHE A 194 13.32 -24.59 -10.30
CA PHE A 194 12.22 -24.27 -11.21
C PHE A 194 10.92 -24.07 -10.43
N VAL A 195 10.30 -22.90 -10.59
CA VAL A 195 8.97 -22.59 -10.04
C VAL A 195 8.09 -22.03 -11.16
N GLY A 196 7.00 -22.73 -11.47
CA GLY A 196 6.11 -22.37 -12.57
C GLY A 196 5.28 -21.11 -12.32
N ARG A 197 5.13 -20.69 -11.06
CA ARG A 197 4.38 -19.50 -10.64
C ARG A 197 5.20 -18.60 -9.68
N SER A 198 4.66 -18.30 -8.51
CA SER A 198 5.20 -17.30 -7.58
C SER A 198 6.06 -17.91 -6.47
N ILE A 199 6.99 -17.12 -5.93
CA ILE A 199 7.88 -17.49 -4.83
C ILE A 199 7.66 -16.53 -3.65
N GLU A 200 7.36 -17.08 -2.48
CA GLU A 200 7.26 -16.35 -1.21
C GLU A 200 8.33 -16.85 -0.24
N LEU A 201 9.22 -15.94 0.18
CA LEU A 201 10.25 -16.16 1.19
C LEU A 201 9.94 -15.26 2.39
N ALA A 202 9.38 -15.80 3.48
CA ALA A 202 8.96 -14.99 4.63
C ALA A 202 9.59 -15.44 5.94
N GLY A 203 10.39 -14.58 6.58
CA GLY A 203 11.04 -14.86 7.86
C GLY A 203 12.17 -15.90 7.77
N CYS A 204 12.75 -16.09 6.59
CA CYS A 204 13.95 -16.92 6.40
C CYS A 204 15.17 -16.10 6.80
N THR A 205 15.41 -15.98 8.09
CA THR A 205 16.34 -14.98 8.65
C THR A 205 17.79 -15.20 8.29
N SER A 206 18.20 -16.43 8.00
CA SER A 206 19.58 -16.78 7.63
C SER A 206 19.82 -16.88 6.14
N LEU A 207 18.78 -16.61 5.31
CA LEU A 207 18.90 -16.67 3.86
C LEU A 207 19.83 -15.57 3.38
N ALA A 208 20.98 -15.96 2.86
CA ALA A 208 22.04 -15.06 2.44
C ALA A 208 22.21 -15.00 0.91
N ARG A 209 21.79 -16.04 0.18
CA ARG A 209 21.97 -16.13 -1.28
C ARG A 209 20.75 -16.70 -1.99
N LEU A 210 20.43 -16.11 -3.14
CA LEU A 210 19.51 -16.65 -4.13
C LEU A 210 20.33 -17.20 -5.32
N PRO A 211 19.74 -18.04 -6.20
CA PRO A 211 20.43 -18.60 -7.36
C PRO A 211 20.83 -17.49 -8.34
N ASP A 212 21.80 -17.72 -9.22
CA ASP A 212 22.15 -16.76 -10.28
C ASP A 212 22.60 -17.51 -11.56
N PRO A 213 21.86 -17.44 -12.68
CA PRO A 213 20.68 -16.60 -12.94
C PRO A 213 19.43 -17.04 -12.16
N PHE A 214 18.49 -16.11 -11.95
CA PHE A 214 17.22 -16.41 -11.28
C PHE A 214 16.02 -15.84 -12.03
N GLU A 215 15.21 -16.74 -12.58
CA GLU A 215 13.97 -16.40 -13.28
C GLU A 215 12.76 -16.80 -12.45
N VAL A 216 11.84 -15.85 -12.23
CA VAL A 216 10.57 -16.08 -11.54
C VAL A 216 9.42 -15.80 -12.51
N HIS A 217 8.61 -16.83 -12.76
CA HIS A 217 7.52 -16.77 -13.73
C HIS A 217 6.30 -15.97 -13.27
N GLY A 218 6.08 -15.88 -11.96
CA GLY A 218 5.06 -15.04 -11.33
C GLY A 218 5.66 -13.94 -10.47
N ASP A 219 5.17 -13.81 -9.24
CA ASP A 219 5.63 -12.83 -8.26
C ASP A 219 6.79 -13.37 -7.41
N LEU A 220 7.73 -12.50 -7.03
CA LEU A 220 8.75 -12.78 -6.03
C LEU A 220 8.53 -11.89 -4.81
N THR A 221 8.20 -12.49 -3.68
CA THR A 221 8.08 -11.79 -2.39
C THR A 221 9.16 -12.27 -1.42
N ILE A 222 10.01 -11.35 -0.98
CA ILE A 222 11.03 -11.55 0.04
C ILE A 222 10.67 -10.67 1.23
N GLN A 223 10.36 -11.29 2.36
CA GLN A 223 9.95 -10.60 3.58
C GLN A 223 10.78 -11.07 4.78
N SER A 224 11.34 -10.12 5.53
CA SER A 224 12.08 -10.38 6.76
C SER A 224 13.24 -11.37 6.55
N ALA A 225 14.12 -11.03 5.61
CA ALA A 225 15.34 -11.77 5.29
C ALA A 225 16.58 -10.86 5.50
N PRO A 226 16.93 -10.53 6.76
CA PRO A 226 18.00 -9.58 7.07
C PRO A 226 19.40 -10.04 6.63
N SER A 227 19.65 -11.35 6.51
CA SER A 227 20.96 -11.85 6.01
C SER A 227 21.14 -11.71 4.51
N LEU A 228 20.09 -11.36 3.75
CA LEU A 228 20.17 -11.19 2.30
C LEU A 228 20.75 -9.81 1.98
N ALA A 229 22.04 -9.79 1.60
CA ALA A 229 22.79 -8.56 1.31
C ALA A 229 22.68 -8.08 -0.15
N ALA A 230 22.36 -8.98 -1.09
CA ALA A 230 22.23 -8.68 -2.50
C ALA A 230 21.17 -9.56 -3.18
N LEU A 231 20.60 -9.07 -4.27
CA LEU A 231 19.80 -9.87 -5.21
C LEU A 231 20.72 -10.39 -6.34
N PRO A 232 20.34 -11.47 -7.06
CA PRO A 232 21.10 -12.01 -8.18
C PRO A 232 21.33 -10.99 -9.29
N ASP A 233 22.49 -11.03 -9.96
CA ASP A 233 22.82 -10.07 -11.03
C ASP A 233 21.87 -10.23 -12.22
N ARG A 234 21.49 -11.47 -12.54
CA ARG A 234 20.55 -11.82 -13.61
C ARG A 234 19.18 -12.22 -13.05
N LEU A 235 18.57 -11.33 -12.27
CA LEU A 235 17.22 -11.51 -11.74
C LEU A 235 16.15 -11.02 -12.73
N VAL A 236 15.28 -11.93 -13.17
CA VAL A 236 14.11 -11.63 -13.99
C VAL A 236 12.84 -12.04 -13.25
N VAL A 237 11.93 -11.10 -13.02
CA VAL A 237 10.62 -11.36 -12.41
C VAL A 237 9.53 -10.93 -13.38
N LYS A 238 8.76 -11.89 -13.90
CA LYS A 238 7.69 -11.61 -14.89
C LYS A 238 6.50 -10.88 -14.26
N GLY A 239 6.22 -11.12 -12.98
CA GLY A 239 5.20 -10.42 -12.20
C GLY A 239 5.77 -9.30 -11.32
N ASN A 240 5.30 -9.26 -10.07
CA ASN A 240 5.66 -8.26 -9.07
C ASN A 240 6.88 -8.70 -8.23
N LEU A 241 7.79 -7.76 -7.95
CA LEU A 241 8.90 -7.96 -7.01
C LEU A 241 8.67 -7.16 -5.74
N ARG A 242 8.58 -7.85 -4.59
CA ARG A 242 8.42 -7.23 -3.27
C ARG A 242 9.59 -7.62 -2.37
N VAL A 243 10.37 -6.64 -1.93
CA VAL A 243 11.45 -6.82 -0.95
C VAL A 243 11.13 -5.99 0.29
N ILE A 244 10.89 -6.66 1.42
CA ILE A 244 10.39 -6.05 2.66
C ILE A 244 11.28 -6.46 3.83
N GLY A 245 12.03 -5.52 4.40
CA GLY A 245 12.87 -5.79 5.57
C GLY A 245 14.05 -6.73 5.28
N ALA A 246 14.68 -6.56 4.11
CA ALA A 246 15.97 -7.17 3.79
C ALA A 246 17.08 -6.11 3.87
N HIS A 247 18.31 -6.52 4.15
CA HIS A 247 19.47 -5.62 4.26
C HIS A 247 20.23 -5.52 2.94
N ILE A 248 19.49 -5.43 1.83
CA ILE A 248 20.09 -5.28 0.50
C ILE A 248 20.80 -3.93 0.39
N GLU A 249 22.05 -3.95 -0.08
CA GLU A 249 22.88 -2.75 -0.20
C GLU A 249 22.66 -2.04 -1.55
N SER A 250 22.40 -2.82 -2.60
CA SER A 250 22.08 -2.33 -3.94
C SER A 250 21.12 -3.27 -4.66
N LEU A 251 20.48 -2.78 -5.73
CA LEU A 251 19.75 -3.61 -6.68
C LEU A 251 20.65 -3.89 -7.90
N PRO A 252 20.47 -5.04 -8.55
CA PRO A 252 21.28 -5.42 -9.70
C PRO A 252 20.99 -4.52 -10.91
N GLY A 253 22.02 -4.20 -11.70
CA GLY A 253 21.90 -3.28 -12.84
C GLY A 253 21.02 -3.80 -13.98
N HIS A 254 20.86 -5.12 -14.11
CA HIS A 254 20.03 -5.77 -15.14
C HIS A 254 18.67 -6.25 -14.59
N LEU A 255 18.22 -5.72 -13.45
CA LEU A 255 16.93 -6.07 -12.85
C LEU A 255 15.78 -5.77 -13.81
N THR A 256 15.02 -6.80 -14.17
CA THR A 256 13.78 -6.65 -14.96
C THR A 256 12.59 -7.09 -14.13
N VAL A 257 11.64 -6.18 -13.92
CA VAL A 257 10.36 -6.44 -13.24
C VAL A 257 9.22 -6.14 -14.21
N GLY A 258 8.43 -7.16 -14.54
CA GLY A 258 7.34 -7.04 -15.51
C GLY A 258 6.16 -6.20 -15.01
N GLU A 259 5.88 -6.24 -13.71
CA GLU A 259 4.82 -5.45 -13.06
C GLU A 259 5.40 -4.48 -12.01
N ASP A 260 4.93 -4.52 -10.77
CA ASP A 260 5.29 -3.54 -9.74
C ASP A 260 6.56 -3.96 -8.97
N LEU A 261 7.39 -2.96 -8.65
CA LEU A 261 8.54 -3.12 -7.75
C LEU A 261 8.25 -2.41 -6.43
N VAL A 262 8.24 -3.18 -5.33
CA VAL A 262 8.01 -2.67 -3.97
C VAL A 262 9.23 -2.93 -3.10
N LEU A 263 9.84 -1.86 -2.61
CA LEU A 263 10.97 -1.87 -1.69
C LEU A 263 10.52 -1.20 -0.40
N GLU A 264 10.44 -1.96 0.70
CA GLU A 264 10.01 -1.43 1.99
C GLU A 264 10.95 -1.82 3.12
N CYS A 265 11.32 -0.86 3.96
CA CYS A 265 12.20 -1.09 5.11
C CYS A 265 13.54 -1.76 4.73
N CYS A 266 14.10 -1.43 3.56
CA CYS A 266 15.45 -1.84 3.17
C CYS A 266 16.42 -0.76 3.69
N ASP A 267 16.89 -0.95 4.91
CA ASP A 267 17.66 0.01 5.71
C ASP A 267 19.12 0.22 5.26
N ARG A 268 19.64 -0.62 4.36
CA ARG A 268 20.96 -0.46 3.75
C ARG A 268 20.92 0.03 2.29
N LEU A 269 19.73 0.13 1.70
CA LEU A 269 19.57 0.52 0.30
C LEU A 269 19.64 2.04 0.17
N THR A 270 20.78 2.55 -0.29
CA THR A 270 21.06 4.00 -0.38
C THR A 270 20.85 4.59 -1.78
N THR A 271 20.87 3.77 -2.82
CA THR A 271 20.69 4.17 -4.22
C THR A 271 19.86 3.17 -5.01
N LEU A 272 19.22 3.61 -6.10
CA LEU A 272 18.69 2.72 -7.14
C LEU A 272 19.64 2.71 -8.34
N PRO A 273 19.75 1.60 -9.08
CA PRO A 273 20.66 1.48 -10.22
C PRO A 273 20.23 2.36 -11.40
N ASP A 274 21.20 2.85 -12.15
CA ASP A 274 20.95 3.63 -13.36
C ASP A 274 20.21 2.78 -14.41
N GLY A 275 19.28 3.42 -15.14
CA GLY A 275 18.50 2.74 -16.17
C GLY A 275 17.47 1.72 -15.68
N LEU A 276 17.20 1.66 -14.36
CA LEU A 276 16.16 0.80 -13.77
C LEU A 276 14.83 0.96 -14.52
N ALA A 277 14.28 -0.16 -14.99
CA ALA A 277 13.01 -0.23 -15.70
C ALA A 277 12.02 -1.12 -14.95
N VAL A 278 10.86 -0.57 -14.63
CA VAL A 278 9.75 -1.27 -13.97
C VAL A 278 8.52 -1.17 -14.87
N GLY A 279 7.97 -2.31 -15.29
CA GLY A 279 6.82 -2.34 -16.21
C GLY A 279 5.55 -1.75 -15.62
N GLY A 280 5.40 -1.80 -14.29
CA GLY A 280 4.32 -1.18 -13.54
C GLY A 280 4.76 0.04 -12.72
N SER A 281 4.43 0.00 -11.43
CA SER A 281 4.69 1.07 -10.46
C SER A 281 5.92 0.77 -9.61
N LEU A 282 6.70 1.82 -9.30
CA LEU A 282 7.78 1.74 -8.32
C LEU A 282 7.32 2.30 -6.99
N VAL A 283 7.40 1.51 -5.93
CA VAL A 283 7.07 1.90 -4.57
C VAL A 283 8.28 1.71 -3.67
N VAL A 284 8.86 2.80 -3.17
CA VAL A 284 9.95 2.79 -2.20
C VAL A 284 9.48 3.40 -0.88
N ARG A 285 9.59 2.66 0.22
CA ARG A 285 9.09 3.06 1.54
C ARG A 285 10.12 2.81 2.63
N ARG A 286 10.44 3.84 3.42
CA ARG A 286 11.33 3.67 4.60
C ARG A 286 12.71 3.08 4.24
N CYS A 287 13.28 3.51 3.14
CA CYS A 287 14.66 3.17 2.74
C CYS A 287 15.51 4.46 2.78
N PRO A 288 16.79 4.42 3.17
CA PRO A 288 17.66 5.59 3.21
C PRO A 288 18.16 5.98 1.80
N ILE A 289 17.28 5.98 0.80
CA ILE A 289 17.67 6.34 -0.56
C ILE A 289 17.94 7.85 -0.62
N GLY A 290 19.19 8.19 -0.93
CA GLY A 290 19.65 9.58 -1.04
C GLY A 290 19.46 10.19 -2.42
N ARG A 291 19.49 9.37 -3.47
CA ARG A 291 19.38 9.80 -4.88
C ARG A 291 18.49 8.85 -5.68
N ILE A 292 17.63 9.42 -6.51
CA ILE A 292 16.91 8.69 -7.56
C ILE A 292 17.75 8.80 -8.85
N PRO A 293 17.99 7.69 -9.57
CA PRO A 293 18.84 7.67 -10.75
C PRO A 293 18.22 8.42 -11.92
N GLU A 294 19.08 8.94 -12.77
CA GLU A 294 18.66 9.50 -14.06
C GLU A 294 18.20 8.36 -14.97
N GLY A 295 17.22 8.65 -15.83
CA GLY A 295 16.68 7.65 -16.75
C GLY A 295 15.87 6.53 -16.10
N LEU A 296 15.43 6.68 -14.84
CA LEU A 296 14.43 5.80 -14.21
C LEU A 296 13.19 5.69 -15.10
N ARG A 297 12.77 4.47 -15.44
CA ARG A 297 11.56 4.20 -16.22
C ARG A 297 10.55 3.42 -15.39
N VAL A 298 9.34 3.97 -15.26
CA VAL A 298 8.19 3.31 -14.65
C VAL A 298 7.02 3.33 -15.63
N GLY A 299 6.26 2.25 -15.72
CA GLY A 299 5.09 2.16 -16.62
C GLY A 299 3.82 2.80 -16.05
N ARG A 300 3.74 2.99 -14.72
CA ARG A 300 2.58 3.59 -14.04
C ARG A 300 3.00 4.66 -13.03
N ASP A 301 2.92 4.34 -11.73
CA ASP A 301 3.12 5.31 -10.65
C ASP A 301 4.54 5.26 -10.07
N LEU A 302 5.00 6.39 -9.54
CA LEU A 302 6.21 6.50 -8.72
C LEU A 302 5.85 6.95 -7.31
N ARG A 303 6.07 6.09 -6.31
CA ARG A 303 5.72 6.36 -4.90
C ARG A 303 6.95 6.25 -4.01
N LEU A 304 7.45 7.39 -3.55
CA LEU A 304 8.62 7.52 -2.69
C LEU A 304 8.17 8.06 -1.33
N HIS A 305 8.09 7.19 -0.32
CA HIS A 305 7.51 7.54 0.98
C HIS A 305 8.52 7.33 2.11
N ARG A 306 8.65 8.32 2.99
CA ARG A 306 9.52 8.27 4.18
C ARG A 306 10.97 7.95 3.81
N LEU A 307 11.52 8.69 2.86
CA LEU A 307 12.93 8.60 2.50
C LEU A 307 13.70 9.67 3.29
N PRO A 308 14.47 9.29 4.33
CA PRO A 308 15.13 10.24 5.22
C PRO A 308 16.32 10.95 4.57
N GLU A 309 16.88 10.42 3.50
CA GLU A 309 18.11 10.95 2.88
C GLU A 309 17.88 11.65 1.54
N LEU A 310 16.71 11.49 0.91
CA LEU A 310 16.41 12.06 -0.39
C LEU A 310 16.40 13.59 -0.34
N ARG A 311 17.41 14.24 -0.94
CA ARG A 311 17.55 15.70 -0.95
C ARG A 311 16.91 16.37 -2.16
N GLU A 312 16.95 15.72 -3.31
CA GLU A 312 16.42 16.24 -4.58
C GLU A 312 16.04 15.12 -5.53
N THR A 313 15.18 15.42 -6.50
CA THR A 313 14.87 14.50 -7.61
C THR A 313 15.73 14.83 -8.84
N PRO A 314 16.08 13.83 -9.67
CA PRO A 314 16.88 14.05 -10.86
C PRO A 314 16.14 14.91 -11.90
N PRO A 315 16.87 15.56 -12.82
CA PRO A 315 16.26 16.22 -13.98
C PRO A 315 15.55 15.20 -14.86
N GLY A 316 14.45 15.62 -15.50
CA GLY A 316 13.71 14.78 -16.44
C GLY A 316 12.97 13.59 -15.82
N LEU A 317 12.80 13.57 -14.48
CA LEU A 317 12.02 12.54 -13.81
C LEU A 317 10.60 12.46 -14.41
N SER A 318 10.16 11.27 -14.77
CA SER A 318 8.89 11.07 -15.48
C SER A 318 8.14 9.86 -14.97
N ALA A 319 6.81 9.98 -14.82
CA ALA A 319 5.92 8.85 -14.60
C ALA A 319 4.60 9.04 -15.39
N PRO A 320 4.11 8.03 -16.13
CA PRO A 320 2.83 8.10 -16.85
C PRO A 320 1.62 8.27 -15.93
N GLY A 321 1.72 7.78 -14.69
CA GLY A 321 0.68 7.92 -13.67
C GLY A 321 0.99 9.03 -12.67
N ARG A 322 0.78 8.70 -11.39
CA ARG A 322 0.96 9.60 -10.26
C ARG A 322 2.41 9.58 -9.75
N ILE A 323 2.89 10.74 -9.32
CA ILE A 323 4.13 10.86 -8.55
C ILE A 323 3.80 11.24 -7.10
N GLU A 324 4.24 10.43 -6.13
CA GLU A 324 4.05 10.69 -4.71
C GLU A 324 5.40 10.77 -3.97
N LEU A 325 5.67 11.93 -3.37
CA LEU A 325 6.78 12.19 -2.45
C LEU A 325 6.18 12.48 -1.07
N LEU A 326 6.12 11.47 -0.20
CA LEU A 326 5.40 11.58 1.07
C LEU A 326 6.34 11.48 2.27
N ARG A 327 6.36 12.50 3.13
CA ARG A 327 7.15 12.53 4.37
C ARG A 327 8.65 12.32 4.12
N CYS A 328 9.22 13.01 3.13
CA CYS A 328 10.65 13.05 2.88
C CYS A 328 11.25 14.28 3.59
N PRO A 329 11.82 14.15 4.80
CA PRO A 329 12.16 15.29 5.65
C PRO A 329 13.37 16.11 5.16
N THR A 330 14.19 15.54 4.27
CA THR A 330 15.40 16.18 3.74
C THR A 330 15.24 16.72 2.32
N LEU A 331 14.10 16.45 1.67
CA LEU A 331 13.81 16.87 0.31
C LEU A 331 13.70 18.40 0.26
N ARG A 332 14.57 19.03 -0.54
CA ARG A 332 14.64 20.48 -0.74
C ARG A 332 14.14 20.93 -2.10
N ARG A 333 14.45 20.16 -3.15
CA ARG A 333 14.20 20.57 -4.54
C ARG A 333 13.62 19.45 -5.37
N ILE A 334 12.81 19.84 -6.34
CA ILE A 334 12.36 18.97 -7.43
C ILE A 334 13.11 19.37 -8.69
N GLY A 335 13.76 18.39 -9.34
CA GLY A 335 14.55 18.60 -10.54
C GLY A 335 13.74 19.16 -11.73
N PRO A 336 14.40 19.88 -12.65
CA PRO A 336 13.74 20.48 -13.81
C PRO A 336 13.25 19.42 -14.80
N GLY A 337 12.25 19.77 -15.59
CA GLY A 337 11.69 18.86 -16.60
C GLY A 337 10.90 17.68 -16.03
N LEU A 338 10.40 17.80 -14.80
CA LEU A 338 9.48 16.82 -14.20
C LEU A 338 8.25 16.62 -15.09
N ARG A 339 7.91 15.36 -15.39
CA ARG A 339 6.70 14.98 -16.14
C ARG A 339 5.82 14.05 -15.31
N VAL A 340 4.56 14.42 -15.16
CA VAL A 340 3.55 13.64 -14.45
C VAL A 340 2.31 13.51 -15.32
N GLY A 341 1.78 12.30 -15.46
CA GLY A 341 0.59 12.09 -16.30
C GLY A 341 -0.73 12.37 -15.58
N THR A 342 -0.75 12.27 -14.25
CA THR A 342 -1.95 12.57 -13.44
C THR A 342 -1.64 13.55 -12.30
N ASP A 343 -1.49 13.06 -11.07
CA ASP A 343 -1.34 13.87 -9.86
C ASP A 343 0.11 13.94 -9.39
N LEU A 344 0.49 15.09 -8.83
CA LEU A 344 1.74 15.27 -8.12
C LEU A 344 1.46 15.51 -6.63
N CYS A 345 1.81 14.54 -5.79
CA CYS A 345 1.60 14.61 -4.34
C CYS A 345 2.93 14.75 -3.60
N ILE A 346 3.26 15.96 -3.14
CA ILE A 346 4.42 16.23 -2.28
C ILE A 346 3.93 16.65 -0.90
N ARG A 347 3.75 15.69 0.01
CA ARG A 347 3.12 15.97 1.33
C ARG A 347 4.06 15.77 2.49
N ARG A 348 4.01 16.70 3.44
CA ARG A 348 4.81 16.70 4.67
C ARG A 348 6.32 16.61 4.39
N CYS A 349 6.76 17.27 3.33
CA CYS A 349 8.15 17.44 2.97
C CYS A 349 8.60 18.80 3.51
N GLY A 350 8.87 18.85 4.81
CA GLY A 350 8.99 20.12 5.55
C GLY A 350 10.18 21.01 5.16
N ARG A 351 11.13 20.51 4.36
CA ARG A 351 12.30 21.24 3.84
C ARG A 351 12.19 21.60 2.36
N LEU A 352 11.04 21.36 1.72
CA LEU A 352 10.84 21.68 0.31
C LEU A 352 10.87 23.20 0.11
N GLU A 353 11.89 23.67 -0.61
CA GLU A 353 12.15 25.09 -0.87
C GLU A 353 11.72 25.48 -2.29
N GLU A 354 11.90 24.60 -3.28
CA GLU A 354 11.73 24.94 -4.70
C GLU A 354 11.09 23.82 -5.53
N LEU A 355 10.21 24.23 -6.45
CA LEU A 355 9.62 23.42 -7.52
C LEU A 355 10.13 23.94 -8.88
N PRO A 356 10.15 23.10 -9.93
CA PRO A 356 10.65 23.51 -11.24
C PRO A 356 9.74 24.51 -11.94
N GLU A 357 10.34 25.46 -12.65
CA GLU A 357 9.65 26.41 -13.53
C GLU A 357 8.91 25.68 -14.67
N GLY A 358 7.75 26.20 -15.07
CA GLY A 358 6.94 25.61 -16.15
C GLY A 358 6.33 24.24 -15.81
N LEU A 359 6.15 23.94 -14.52
CA LEU A 359 5.58 22.68 -14.06
C LEU A 359 4.12 22.55 -14.51
N VAL A 360 3.81 21.45 -15.20
CA VAL A 360 2.44 21.08 -15.60
C VAL A 360 1.99 19.86 -14.83
N VAL A 361 0.85 19.95 -14.14
CA VAL A 361 0.23 18.84 -13.41
C VAL A 361 -1.21 18.68 -13.91
N PRO A 362 -1.49 17.69 -14.77
CA PRO A 362 -2.83 17.51 -15.34
C PRO A 362 -3.92 17.30 -14.29
N GLY A 363 -3.61 16.54 -13.24
CA GLY A 363 -4.49 16.26 -12.12
C GLY A 363 -4.33 17.27 -10.98
N THR A 364 -4.17 16.74 -9.77
CA THR A 364 -4.03 17.54 -8.56
C THR A 364 -2.57 17.74 -8.18
N LEU A 365 -2.19 18.97 -7.85
CA LEU A 365 -0.96 19.30 -7.15
C LEU A 365 -1.23 19.40 -5.65
N ASP A 366 -0.71 18.45 -4.87
CA ASP A 366 -0.89 18.40 -3.42
C ASP A 366 0.44 18.65 -2.70
N LEU A 367 0.61 19.85 -2.16
CA LEU A 367 1.82 20.33 -1.48
C LEU A 367 1.67 20.35 0.04
N ARG A 368 0.61 19.71 0.59
CA ARG A 368 0.21 19.90 1.99
C ARG A 368 1.33 19.62 3.01
N GLY A 369 1.52 20.55 3.95
CA GLY A 369 2.54 20.44 4.99
C GLY A 369 3.97 20.70 4.51
N SER A 370 4.14 21.42 3.41
CA SER A 370 5.45 21.89 2.92
C SER A 370 5.78 23.24 3.60
N ALA A 371 6.21 23.17 4.86
CA ALA A 371 6.25 24.33 5.74
C ALA A 371 7.26 25.43 5.36
N THR A 372 8.30 25.10 4.60
CA THR A 372 9.38 26.02 4.18
C THR A 372 9.17 26.59 2.78
N LEU A 373 8.16 26.12 2.04
CA LEU A 373 7.89 26.57 0.68
C LEU A 373 7.37 28.00 0.71
N THR A 374 8.14 28.94 0.15
CA THR A 374 7.82 30.39 0.21
C THR A 374 7.12 30.91 -1.05
N LYS A 375 7.31 30.24 -2.19
CA LYS A 375 6.76 30.61 -3.50
C LYS A 375 6.47 29.38 -4.34
N LEU A 376 5.52 29.52 -5.26
CA LEU A 376 5.30 28.57 -6.36
C LEU A 376 6.06 29.06 -7.62
N PRO A 377 6.41 28.16 -8.55
CA PRO A 377 7.13 28.50 -9.78
C PRO A 377 6.25 29.29 -10.76
N ARG A 378 6.89 30.03 -11.68
CA ARG A 378 6.24 30.66 -12.83
C ARG A 378 5.83 29.59 -13.84
N GLY A 379 4.82 29.92 -14.64
CA GLY A 379 4.25 29.02 -15.65
C GLY A 379 3.69 27.72 -15.05
N LEU A 380 3.25 27.75 -13.78
CA LEU A 380 2.61 26.60 -13.14
C LEU A 380 1.19 26.43 -13.69
N ASP A 381 0.90 25.26 -14.27
CA ASP A 381 -0.41 24.89 -14.82
C ASP A 381 -0.92 23.61 -14.12
N VAL A 382 -2.09 23.70 -13.49
CA VAL A 382 -2.63 22.60 -12.67
C VAL A 382 -4.11 22.36 -12.93
N GLY A 383 -4.47 21.09 -13.12
CA GLY A 383 -5.85 20.63 -13.08
C GLY A 383 -6.56 20.54 -14.43
N ALA A 384 -5.84 20.70 -15.55
CA ALA A 384 -6.39 20.72 -16.90
C ALA A 384 -6.85 19.35 -17.44
N ALA A 385 -6.71 18.25 -16.68
CA ALA A 385 -7.12 16.92 -17.15
C ALA A 385 -8.65 16.83 -17.38
N PRO A 386 -9.08 16.17 -18.48
CA PRO A 386 -10.50 16.01 -18.78
C PRO A 386 -11.19 15.09 -17.77
N GLY A 387 -12.47 15.34 -17.53
CA GLY A 387 -13.30 14.50 -16.65
C GLY A 387 -13.06 14.69 -15.14
N ARG A 388 -12.23 15.67 -14.73
CA ARG A 388 -12.05 16.00 -13.32
C ARG A 388 -13.34 16.54 -12.69
N SER A 389 -13.59 16.14 -11.45
CA SER A 389 -14.72 16.66 -10.67
C SER A 389 -14.56 18.15 -10.42
N ALA A 390 -15.62 18.92 -10.64
CA ALA A 390 -15.64 20.36 -10.38
C ALA A 390 -15.44 20.74 -8.89
N PHE A 391 -15.45 19.76 -7.99
CA PHE A 391 -15.24 19.94 -6.55
C PHE A 391 -13.89 19.41 -6.06
N GLU A 392 -13.13 18.70 -6.91
CA GLU A 392 -11.81 18.23 -6.54
C GLU A 392 -10.79 19.38 -6.68
N PRO A 393 -10.11 19.77 -5.59
CA PRO A 393 -9.14 20.86 -5.67
C PRO A 393 -8.01 20.49 -6.63
N ALA A 394 -7.73 21.41 -7.56
CA ALA A 394 -6.57 21.33 -8.44
C ALA A 394 -5.28 21.58 -7.65
N LEU A 395 -5.29 22.53 -6.72
CA LEU A 395 -4.13 22.87 -5.90
C LEU A 395 -4.45 22.75 -4.41
N ARG A 396 -3.64 21.98 -3.67
CA ARG A 396 -3.72 21.87 -2.20
C ARG A 396 -2.44 22.40 -1.58
N VAL A 397 -2.53 23.55 -0.92
CA VAL A 397 -1.43 24.21 -0.20
C VAL A 397 -1.72 24.33 1.29
N ALA A 398 -2.60 23.47 1.82
CA ALA A 398 -2.89 23.46 3.24
C ALA A 398 -1.64 23.22 4.08
N ASP A 399 -1.59 23.86 5.25
CA ASP A 399 -0.46 23.80 6.19
C ASP A 399 0.90 24.19 5.55
N CYS A 400 0.88 25.16 4.62
CA CYS A 400 2.07 25.80 4.04
C CYS A 400 2.21 27.26 4.55
N PRO A 401 2.60 27.47 5.82
CA PRO A 401 2.56 28.79 6.46
C PRO A 401 3.52 29.82 5.86
N ALA A 402 4.62 29.38 5.23
CA ALA A 402 5.58 30.29 4.58
C ALA A 402 5.12 30.78 3.20
N LEU A 403 4.14 30.11 2.58
CA LEU A 403 3.62 30.48 1.27
C LEU A 403 2.62 31.63 1.43
N THR A 404 3.07 32.86 1.11
CA THR A 404 2.30 34.08 1.40
C THR A 404 1.62 34.71 0.18
N SER A 405 2.03 34.32 -1.03
CA SER A 405 1.46 34.78 -2.29
C SER A 405 1.50 33.68 -3.35
N LEU A 406 0.68 33.81 -4.38
CA LEU A 406 0.67 32.95 -5.56
C LEU A 406 1.19 33.74 -6.77
N PRO A 407 1.85 33.07 -7.75
CA PRO A 407 2.30 33.71 -8.98
C PRO A 407 1.11 34.24 -9.80
N GLY A 408 1.29 35.39 -10.44
CA GLY A 408 0.23 36.05 -11.21
C GLY A 408 -0.12 35.34 -12.53
N ASP A 409 0.80 34.51 -13.02
CA ASP A 409 0.69 33.65 -14.20
C ASP A 409 0.30 32.20 -13.87
N LEU A 410 -0.16 31.93 -12.63
CA LEU A 410 -0.67 30.62 -12.23
C LEU A 410 -1.97 30.28 -12.99
N GLU A 411 -1.94 29.19 -13.74
CA GLU A 411 -3.11 28.61 -14.39
C GLU A 411 -3.71 27.50 -13.52
N LEU A 412 -5.00 27.60 -13.20
CA LEU A 412 -5.67 26.68 -12.30
C LEU A 412 -7.07 26.30 -12.81
N ALA A 413 -7.25 25.03 -13.15
CA ALA A 413 -8.53 24.47 -13.56
C ALA A 413 -9.19 23.68 -12.40
N GLY A 414 -9.69 24.42 -11.41
CA GLY A 414 -10.46 23.85 -10.30
C GLY A 414 -10.25 24.61 -8.98
N PRO A 415 -10.89 24.14 -7.88
CA PRO A 415 -10.75 24.77 -6.57
C PRO A 415 -9.32 24.74 -6.01
N ILE A 416 -9.03 25.66 -5.10
CA ILE A 416 -7.79 25.70 -4.31
C ILE A 416 -8.08 25.46 -2.83
N GLU A 417 -7.30 24.59 -2.18
CA GLU A 417 -7.38 24.33 -0.74
C GLU A 417 -6.24 25.05 -0.01
N VAL A 418 -6.58 25.96 0.90
CA VAL A 418 -5.64 26.96 1.48
C VAL A 418 -5.55 26.94 3.01
N ALA A 419 -6.25 26.04 3.70
CA ALA A 419 -6.30 26.05 5.16
C ALA A 419 -4.91 25.96 5.81
N GLY A 420 -4.58 26.88 6.71
CA GLY A 420 -3.26 26.91 7.39
C GLY A 420 -2.09 27.33 6.50
N SER A 421 -2.34 27.83 5.28
CA SER A 421 -1.32 28.52 4.48
C SER A 421 -1.10 29.96 4.97
N GLY A 422 0.01 30.58 4.55
CA GLY A 422 0.31 31.99 4.81
C GLY A 422 -0.33 32.97 3.82
N LEU A 423 -1.16 32.48 2.88
CA LEU A 423 -1.70 33.28 1.78
C LEU A 423 -2.52 34.46 2.30
N ARG A 424 -2.25 35.64 1.74
CA ARG A 424 -2.93 36.90 2.12
C ARG A 424 -4.04 37.31 1.17
N ASP A 425 -3.97 36.88 -0.08
CA ASP A 425 -5.00 37.09 -1.10
C ASP A 425 -4.79 36.11 -2.27
N LEU A 426 -5.71 36.10 -3.23
CA LEU A 426 -5.52 35.48 -4.54
C LEU A 426 -5.23 36.53 -5.62
N PRO A 427 -4.40 36.19 -6.63
CA PRO A 427 -4.28 37.00 -7.85
C PRO A 427 -5.65 37.31 -8.47
N GLU A 428 -5.79 38.49 -9.07
CA GLU A 428 -7.06 39.02 -9.59
C GLU A 428 -7.77 38.11 -10.61
N ARG A 429 -7.00 37.35 -11.37
CA ARG A 429 -7.54 36.35 -12.30
C ARG A 429 -8.15 35.17 -11.55
N LEU A 430 -7.42 34.63 -10.57
CA LEU A 430 -7.86 33.48 -9.78
C LEU A 430 -9.04 33.84 -8.88
N SER A 431 -9.06 35.04 -8.29
CA SER A 431 -10.18 35.46 -7.43
C SER A 431 -11.54 35.46 -8.14
N ARG A 432 -11.56 35.52 -9.48
CA ARG A 432 -12.79 35.44 -10.30
C ARG A 432 -13.08 34.05 -10.83
N SER A 433 -12.07 33.20 -10.99
CA SER A 433 -12.20 31.91 -11.69
C SER A 433 -12.13 30.68 -10.79
N THR A 434 -11.52 30.80 -9.59
CA THR A 434 -11.36 29.66 -8.68
C THR A 434 -12.22 29.78 -7.43
N ARG A 435 -12.57 28.60 -6.90
CA ARG A 435 -13.28 28.41 -5.64
C ARG A 435 -12.28 28.09 -4.54
N ILE A 436 -12.49 28.64 -3.35
CA ILE A 436 -11.60 28.41 -2.20
C ILE A 436 -12.19 27.34 -1.28
N LEU A 437 -11.38 26.35 -0.95
CA LEU A 437 -11.68 25.35 0.05
C LEU A 437 -10.88 25.62 1.32
N TRP A 438 -11.54 25.43 2.46
CA TRP A 438 -10.92 25.40 3.78
C TRP A 438 -11.24 24.05 4.45
N ARG A 439 -10.24 23.17 4.51
CA ARG A 439 -10.37 21.78 5.01
C ARG A 439 -11.53 21.03 4.34
N GLY A 440 -11.72 21.23 3.04
CA GLY A 440 -12.77 20.62 2.22
C GLY A 440 -14.11 21.37 2.19
N VAL A 441 -14.26 22.47 2.93
CA VAL A 441 -15.48 23.30 2.92
C VAL A 441 -15.30 24.45 1.94
N LEU A 442 -16.26 24.65 1.03
CA LEU A 442 -16.28 25.84 0.16
C LEU A 442 -16.51 27.09 0.99
N VAL A 443 -15.59 28.05 0.90
CA VAL A 443 -15.62 29.29 1.68
C VAL A 443 -15.51 30.53 0.80
N PRO A 444 -16.21 31.62 1.14
CA PRO A 444 -15.96 32.92 0.55
C PRO A 444 -14.53 33.45 0.87
N PRO A 445 -13.91 34.25 -0.01
CA PRO A 445 -12.56 34.80 0.21
C PRO A 445 -12.41 35.61 1.51
N GLU A 446 -13.44 36.35 1.92
CA GLU A 446 -13.46 37.13 3.15
C GLU A 446 -13.27 36.28 4.41
N VAL A 447 -13.75 35.03 4.40
CA VAL A 447 -13.56 34.08 5.52
C VAL A 447 -12.09 33.68 5.66
N VAL A 448 -11.36 33.66 4.55
CA VAL A 448 -9.95 33.24 4.51
C VAL A 448 -9.03 34.44 4.80
N PHE A 449 -9.19 35.51 4.02
CA PHE A 449 -8.22 36.61 3.94
C PHE A 449 -8.57 37.82 4.81
N ARG A 450 -9.84 37.99 5.20
CA ARG A 450 -10.31 39.11 6.03
C ARG A 450 -11.28 38.66 7.14
N PRO A 451 -10.98 37.58 7.89
CA PRO A 451 -11.90 37.05 8.88
C PRO A 451 -12.28 38.07 9.96
N GLU A 452 -11.41 39.04 10.26
CA GLU A 452 -11.66 40.12 11.20
C GLU A 452 -12.85 41.02 10.84
N THR A 453 -13.25 41.05 9.57
CA THR A 453 -14.41 41.81 9.09
C THR A 453 -15.75 41.11 9.34
N LEU A 454 -15.73 39.82 9.67
CA LEU A 454 -16.95 39.05 9.90
C LEU A 454 -17.61 39.44 11.22
N THR A 455 -18.91 39.76 11.16
CA THR A 455 -19.70 40.09 12.36
C THR A 455 -20.28 38.82 12.99
N PRO A 456 -20.61 38.84 14.30
CA PRO A 456 -21.29 37.72 14.94
C PRO A 456 -22.61 37.34 14.27
N GLU A 457 -23.37 38.30 13.76
CA GLU A 457 -24.62 38.07 13.04
C GLU A 457 -24.39 37.26 11.76
N GLN A 458 -23.36 37.61 10.98
CA GLN A 458 -23.00 36.86 9.77
C GLN A 458 -22.56 35.43 10.10
N ILE A 459 -21.75 35.25 11.16
CA ILE A 459 -21.20 33.94 11.55
C ILE A 459 -22.30 33.05 12.14
N LEU A 460 -23.03 33.54 13.14
CA LEU A 460 -24.01 32.77 13.90
C LEU A 460 -25.32 32.57 13.12
N GLY A 461 -25.65 33.50 12.23
CA GLY A 461 -26.76 33.40 11.29
C GLY A 461 -26.49 32.47 10.10
N GLN A 462 -25.25 32.04 9.87
CA GLN A 462 -24.88 31.17 8.76
C GLN A 462 -25.61 29.81 8.87
N PRO A 463 -26.48 29.43 7.91
CA PRO A 463 -27.28 28.20 8.01
C PRO A 463 -26.44 26.93 7.83
N ASN A 464 -25.42 26.99 6.96
CA ASN A 464 -24.51 25.85 6.77
C ASN A 464 -23.57 25.72 7.98
N ALA A 465 -23.79 24.69 8.81
CA ALA A 465 -23.03 24.45 10.02
C ALA A 465 -21.52 24.24 9.77
N GLU A 466 -21.11 23.64 8.65
CA GLU A 466 -19.69 23.48 8.30
C GLU A 466 -19.03 24.81 7.92
N LEU A 467 -19.73 25.68 7.18
CA LEU A 467 -19.22 27.03 6.89
C LEU A 467 -19.15 27.86 8.17
N ARG A 468 -20.18 27.81 9.02
CA ARG A 468 -20.18 28.46 10.34
C ARG A 468 -19.00 27.99 11.20
N ARG A 469 -18.71 26.68 11.22
CA ARG A 469 -17.55 26.11 11.91
C ARG A 469 -16.25 26.72 11.39
N VAL A 470 -16.08 26.82 10.08
CA VAL A 470 -14.88 27.44 9.50
C VAL A 470 -14.79 28.92 9.87
N MET A 471 -15.89 29.68 9.79
CA MET A 471 -15.90 31.08 10.22
C MET A 471 -15.51 31.24 11.70
N LEU A 472 -16.01 30.35 12.57
CA LEU A 472 -15.62 30.29 14.00
C LEU A 472 -14.15 29.91 14.18
N GLU A 473 -13.60 28.97 13.41
CA GLU A 473 -12.18 28.60 13.40
C GLU A 473 -11.30 29.80 13.00
N ARG A 474 -11.75 30.61 12.04
CA ARG A 474 -11.00 31.76 11.52
C ARG A 474 -11.04 32.98 12.43
N VAL A 475 -12.19 33.28 13.03
CA VAL A 475 -12.37 34.45 13.93
C VAL A 475 -12.01 34.13 15.37
N GLY A 476 -12.19 32.88 15.79
CA GLY A 476 -12.09 32.41 17.17
C GLY A 476 -13.44 32.39 17.87
N LEU A 477 -13.87 31.21 18.35
CA LEU A 477 -15.15 31.01 19.03
C LEU A 477 -15.40 32.02 20.17
N GLU A 478 -14.44 32.16 21.09
CA GLU A 478 -14.58 33.07 22.24
C GLU A 478 -14.67 34.54 21.83
N VAL A 479 -14.02 34.93 20.73
CA VAL A 479 -14.12 36.28 20.19
C VAL A 479 -15.54 36.52 19.67
N VAL A 480 -16.11 35.55 18.96
CA VAL A 480 -17.48 35.63 18.44
C VAL A 480 -18.49 35.69 19.58
N LEU A 481 -18.41 34.78 20.55
CA LEU A 481 -19.34 34.74 21.69
C LEU A 481 -19.31 36.02 22.50
N ARG A 482 -18.11 36.58 22.75
CA ARG A 482 -17.96 37.85 23.47
C ARG A 482 -18.57 39.01 22.68
N ARG A 483 -18.28 39.12 21.38
CA ARG A 483 -18.84 40.16 20.50
C ARG A 483 -20.37 40.05 20.38
N ALA A 484 -20.90 38.83 20.40
CA ALA A 484 -22.33 38.53 20.39
C ALA A 484 -23.02 38.75 21.74
N ARG A 485 -22.27 39.11 22.79
CA ARG A 485 -22.79 39.20 24.18
C ARG A 485 -23.53 37.92 24.59
N ALA A 486 -22.95 36.76 24.23
CA ALA A 486 -23.56 35.47 24.54
C ALA A 486 -23.45 35.16 26.04
N GLU A 487 -24.53 34.63 26.61
CA GLU A 487 -24.62 34.15 27.99
C GLU A 487 -24.54 32.63 27.99
N VAL A 488 -23.75 32.05 28.91
CA VAL A 488 -23.71 30.59 29.10
C VAL A 488 -24.85 30.23 30.06
N LEU A 489 -25.85 29.52 29.55
CA LEU A 489 -27.02 29.07 30.33
C LEU A 489 -26.73 27.81 31.15
N ASP A 490 -25.92 26.91 30.60
CA ASP A 490 -25.62 25.61 31.20
C ASP A 490 -24.27 25.07 30.76
N ARG A 491 -23.69 24.17 31.56
CA ARG A 491 -22.46 23.45 31.29
C ARG A 491 -22.57 22.01 31.77
N ASP A 492 -22.17 21.09 30.92
CA ASP A 492 -21.93 19.69 31.31
C ASP A 492 -20.77 19.12 30.50
N ALA A 493 -20.63 17.80 30.49
CA ALA A 493 -19.64 17.12 29.66
C ALA A 493 -20.19 15.84 29.06
N ASP A 494 -19.63 15.45 27.91
CA ASP A 494 -19.82 14.15 27.30
C ASP A 494 -18.46 13.53 26.91
N ALA A 495 -18.49 12.47 26.08
CA ALA A 495 -17.29 11.81 25.60
C ALA A 495 -16.35 12.74 24.79
N GLY A 496 -16.86 13.86 24.27
CA GLY A 496 -16.13 14.85 23.48
C GLY A 496 -15.46 15.93 24.32
N GLY A 497 -15.89 16.12 25.57
CA GLY A 497 -15.37 17.10 26.53
C GLY A 497 -16.46 17.99 27.10
N GLU A 498 -16.09 19.21 27.52
CA GLU A 498 -17.02 20.22 28.02
C GLU A 498 -18.02 20.65 26.92
N ARG A 499 -19.30 20.68 27.27
CA ARG A 499 -20.34 21.34 26.48
C ARG A 499 -20.81 22.61 27.17
N ARG A 500 -21.21 23.59 26.37
CA ARG A 500 -21.78 24.84 26.87
C ARG A 500 -23.04 25.15 26.09
N LEU A 501 -24.14 25.39 26.80
CA LEU A 501 -25.33 25.96 26.21
C LEU A 501 -25.22 27.48 26.25
N VAL A 502 -25.30 28.12 25.10
CA VAL A 502 -25.12 29.57 24.97
C VAL A 502 -26.31 30.24 24.31
N LEU A 503 -26.78 31.32 24.91
CA LEU A 503 -27.85 32.18 24.43
C LEU A 503 -27.29 33.52 23.97
N THR A 504 -27.72 34.00 22.82
CA THR A 504 -27.39 35.35 22.31
C THR A 504 -28.60 35.94 21.60
N TRP A 505 -28.56 37.25 21.35
CA TRP A 505 -29.64 38.01 20.73
C TRP A 505 -29.13 38.60 19.41
N LEU A 506 -29.55 38.04 18.28
CA LEU A 506 -29.08 38.46 16.96
C LEU A 506 -30.12 39.30 16.23
N ARG A 507 -29.64 40.26 15.43
CA ARG A 507 -30.46 41.11 14.56
C ARG A 507 -30.31 40.68 13.10
N ASP A 508 -31.00 39.60 12.73
CA ASP A 508 -30.90 39.03 11.38
C ASP A 508 -31.69 39.85 10.32
N ARG A 509 -32.60 40.74 10.75
CA ARG A 509 -33.45 41.59 9.90
C ARG A 509 -33.69 42.96 10.55
N PRO A 510 -34.10 44.00 9.79
CA PRO A 510 -34.55 45.26 10.37
C PRO A 510 -35.72 44.99 11.33
N GLY A 511 -35.51 45.19 12.64
CA GLY A 511 -36.49 44.84 13.67
C GLY A 511 -35.85 44.53 15.03
N GLN A 512 -36.59 43.84 15.89
CA GLN A 512 -36.14 43.45 17.24
C GLN A 512 -35.16 42.27 17.17
N ALA A 513 -34.19 42.25 18.09
CA ALA A 513 -33.25 41.15 18.23
C ALA A 513 -33.99 39.87 18.65
N GLN A 514 -33.66 38.74 18.03
CA GLN A 514 -34.26 37.44 18.35
C GLN A 514 -33.29 36.59 19.17
N PRO A 515 -33.80 35.83 20.16
CA PRO A 515 -32.97 34.89 20.89
C PRO A 515 -32.49 33.77 19.97
N ARG A 516 -31.25 33.37 20.16
CA ARG A 516 -30.56 32.29 19.46
C ARG A 516 -29.81 31.47 20.49
N CYS A 517 -30.24 30.23 20.66
CA CYS A 517 -29.59 29.28 21.54
C CYS A 517 -28.73 28.31 20.72
N TYR A 518 -27.54 28.01 21.23
CA TYR A 518 -26.63 27.06 20.61
C TYR A 518 -26.01 26.12 21.65
N LEU A 519 -25.85 24.87 21.25
CA LEU A 519 -24.99 23.93 21.96
C LEU A 519 -23.57 24.02 21.37
N HIS A 520 -22.61 24.44 22.19
CA HIS A 520 -21.20 24.24 21.91
C HIS A 520 -20.82 22.81 22.33
N CYS A 521 -20.31 22.02 21.39
CA CYS A 521 -19.83 20.68 21.65
C CYS A 521 -18.62 20.32 20.77
N ARG A 522 -17.85 19.35 21.21
CA ARG A 522 -16.71 18.81 20.46
C ARG A 522 -17.03 17.40 20.02
N CYS A 523 -16.94 17.14 18.72
CA CYS A 523 -17.15 15.80 18.17
C CYS A 523 -16.04 14.86 18.65
N PRO A 524 -16.34 13.76 19.38
CA PRO A 524 -15.32 12.86 19.93
C PRO A 524 -14.47 12.18 18.85
N SER A 525 -15.08 11.87 17.69
CA SER A 525 -14.43 11.12 16.61
C SER A 525 -13.54 11.99 15.72
N THR A 526 -13.91 13.26 15.50
CA THR A 526 -13.16 14.18 14.62
C THR A 526 -12.37 15.25 15.37
N GLY A 527 -12.65 15.45 16.64
CA GLY A 527 -12.10 16.52 17.47
C GLY A 527 -12.56 17.94 17.07
N ARG A 528 -13.47 18.06 16.09
CA ARG A 528 -14.01 19.33 15.61
C ARG A 528 -14.96 19.95 16.63
N GLU A 529 -14.86 21.25 16.83
CA GLU A 529 -15.77 22.02 17.66
C GLU A 529 -16.92 22.57 16.81
N TYR A 530 -18.13 22.46 17.33
CA TYR A 530 -19.35 22.91 16.69
C TYR A 530 -20.15 23.82 17.60
N LEU A 531 -20.83 24.78 16.99
CA LEU A 531 -21.87 25.58 17.61
C LEU A 531 -23.18 25.27 16.88
N LEU A 532 -23.95 24.34 17.44
CA LEU A 532 -25.15 23.78 16.83
C LEU A 532 -26.40 24.52 17.32
N ARG A 533 -27.26 24.97 16.39
CA ARG A 533 -28.46 25.73 16.74
C ARG A 533 -29.50 24.80 17.35
N VAL A 534 -30.08 25.22 18.47
CA VAL A 534 -31.16 24.51 19.18
C VAL A 534 -32.32 25.48 19.48
N PRO A 535 -33.49 24.99 19.91
CA PRO A 535 -34.62 25.84 20.27
C PRO A 535 -34.21 26.94 21.29
N PRO A 536 -34.68 28.19 21.12
CA PRO A 536 -34.36 29.29 22.05
C PRO A 536 -34.74 29.03 23.51
N GLU A 537 -35.73 28.16 23.73
CA GLU A 537 -36.29 27.83 25.04
C GLU A 537 -35.47 26.78 25.80
N THR A 538 -34.55 26.09 25.12
CA THR A 538 -33.69 25.06 25.70
C THR A 538 -32.89 25.59 26.89
N ARG A 539 -32.87 24.84 28.00
CA ARG A 539 -32.26 25.26 29.27
C ARG A 539 -31.02 24.47 29.66
N THR A 540 -30.84 23.26 29.15
CA THR A 540 -29.69 22.40 29.51
C THR A 540 -28.97 21.86 28.28
N CYS A 541 -27.68 21.56 28.42
CA CYS A 541 -26.87 20.92 27.39
C CYS A 541 -27.42 19.54 27.01
N ARG A 542 -27.97 18.81 27.99
CA ARG A 542 -28.59 17.50 27.79
C ARG A 542 -29.86 17.58 26.94
N GLU A 543 -30.73 18.56 27.21
CA GLU A 543 -31.92 18.83 26.40
C GLU A 543 -31.54 19.22 24.97
N ALA A 544 -30.53 20.08 24.82
CA ALA A 544 -30.00 20.47 23.53
C ALA A 544 -29.47 19.28 22.72
N ALA A 545 -28.70 18.39 23.36
CA ALA A 545 -28.16 17.19 22.74
C ALA A 545 -29.25 16.20 22.33
N ALA A 546 -30.25 15.98 23.19
CA ALA A 546 -31.40 15.13 22.90
C ALA A 546 -32.19 15.64 21.69
N TRP A 547 -32.47 16.95 21.63
CA TRP A 547 -33.17 17.58 20.51
C TRP A 547 -32.40 17.41 19.20
N LEU A 548 -31.08 17.63 19.21
CA LEU A 548 -30.22 17.42 18.03
C LEU A 548 -30.20 15.97 17.55
N ALA A 549 -30.37 15.02 18.48
CA ALA A 549 -30.49 13.59 18.19
C ALA A 549 -31.92 13.16 17.79
N GLY A 550 -32.89 14.10 17.75
CA GLY A 550 -34.27 13.84 17.35
C GLY A 550 -35.18 13.32 18.48
N PHE A 551 -34.81 13.53 19.74
CA PHE A 551 -35.63 13.16 20.90
C PHE A 551 -36.33 14.40 21.47
N ASP A 552 -37.64 14.29 21.71
CA ASP A 552 -38.42 15.33 22.40
C ASP A 552 -38.24 15.27 23.93
N ASP A 553 -37.99 14.08 24.48
CA ASP A 553 -37.71 13.85 25.90
C ASP A 553 -36.20 13.60 26.12
N PRO A 554 -35.49 14.48 26.86
CA PRO A 554 -34.08 14.30 27.20
C PRO A 554 -33.75 13.02 27.97
N ASP A 555 -34.70 12.42 28.67
CA ASP A 555 -34.50 11.16 29.40
C ASP A 555 -34.49 9.92 28.50
N GLY A 556 -35.06 10.04 27.30
CA GLY A 556 -34.96 9.05 26.22
C GLY A 556 -33.59 9.02 25.54
N TYR A 557 -32.79 10.10 25.65
CA TYR A 557 -31.45 10.18 25.10
C TYR A 557 -30.41 9.57 26.06
N ARG A 558 -30.03 8.31 25.80
CA ARG A 558 -28.99 7.56 26.55
C ARG A 558 -27.96 6.96 25.59
N PRO A 559 -26.97 7.73 25.11
CA PRO A 559 -25.97 7.20 24.19
C PRO A 559 -25.10 6.13 24.88
N VAL A 560 -25.24 4.87 24.45
CA VAL A 560 -24.48 3.72 24.99
C VAL A 560 -23.09 3.61 24.32
N ARG A 561 -22.94 4.16 23.11
CA ARG A 561 -21.70 4.39 22.34
C ARG A 561 -22.05 5.33 21.18
N GLU A 562 -21.39 6.47 21.07
CA GLU A 562 -21.55 7.38 19.92
C GLU A 562 -20.69 6.87 18.75
N THR A 563 -21.30 6.72 17.57
CA THR A 563 -20.65 6.30 16.30
C THR A 563 -19.97 7.45 15.58
#